data_AF-A0A520T5G3-F1
#
_entry.id   AF-A0A520T5G3-F1
#
_cell.length_a   1.000
_cell.length_b   1.000
_cell.length_c   1.000
_cell.angle_alpha   90.00
_cell.angle_beta   90.00
_cell.angle_gamma   90.00
#
_symmetry.space_group_name_H-M   'P 1'
#
loop_
_entity.id
_entity.type
_entity.pdbx_description
1 polymer ?
#
loop_
_entity_poly.entity_id
_entity_poly.type
_entity_poly.pdbx_seq_one_letter_code
_entity_poly.pdbx_strand_id
1 'polypeptide(L)' 'MGFGGISIWQILIILAIIILIFGTSRLKNIGSDLGSAFKGFKKAVKEEPTKEEDKDNQ' A
#
# COMPACT_ATOMS: atom_id res chain seq x y z
N MET A 1 -0.07 -15.56 -24.02
CA MET A 1 -0.46 -15.89 -22.64
C MET A 1 0.44 -15.12 -21.67
N GLY A 2 0.32 -13.80 -21.64
CA GLY A 2 1.02 -12.95 -20.67
C GLY A 2 0.01 -12.36 -19.68
N PHE A 3 0.50 -11.75 -18.61
CA PHE A 3 -0.27 -11.09 -17.54
C PHE A 3 -1.27 -10.00 -18.01
N GLY A 4 -1.44 -9.76 -19.31
CA GLY A 4 -2.44 -8.85 -19.89
C GLY A 4 -3.89 -9.37 -19.88
N GLY A 5 -4.15 -10.55 -19.31
CA GLY A 5 -5.50 -11.10 -19.12
C GLY A 5 -6.09 -10.90 -17.73
N ILE A 6 -5.27 -10.46 -16.75
CA ILE A 6 -5.75 -10.20 -15.38
C ILE A 6 -6.39 -8.81 -15.39
N SER A 7 -7.69 -8.78 -15.59
CA SER A 7 -8.47 -7.55 -15.53
C SER A 7 -8.54 -7.06 -14.08
N ILE A 8 -8.42 -5.75 -13.87
CA ILE A 8 -8.63 -5.11 -12.55
C ILE A 8 -9.93 -5.62 -11.89
N TRP A 9 -10.96 -5.89 -12.70
CA TRP A 9 -12.25 -6.42 -12.25
C TRP A 9 -12.16 -7.81 -11.64
N GLN A 10 -11.28 -8.68 -12.13
CA GLN A 10 -11.08 -10.02 -11.58
C GLN A 10 -10.38 -9.94 -10.22
N ILE A 11 -9.38 -9.06 -10.08
CA ILE A 11 -8.68 -8.83 -8.82
C ILE A 11 -9.67 -8.31 -7.75
N LEU A 12 -10.58 -7.41 -8.11
CA LEU A 12 -11.61 -6.90 -7.20
C LEU A 12 -12.58 -7.99 -6.73
N ILE A 13 -13.01 -8.88 -7.63
CA ILE A 13 -13.87 -10.02 -7.28
C ILE A 13 -13.16 -10.97 -6.32
N ILE A 14 -11.90 -11.31 -6.59
CA ILE A 14 -11.09 -12.17 -5.72
C ILE A 14 -10.91 -11.53 -4.34
N LEU A 15 -10.62 -10.22 -4.30
CA LEU A 15 -10.49 -9.46 -3.06
C LEU A 15 -11.79 -9.48 -2.25
N ALA A 16 -12.94 -9.30 -2.89
CA ALA A 16 -14.24 -9.37 -2.24
C ALA A 16 -14.50 -10.75 -1.60
N ILE A 17 -14.13 -11.84 -2.28
CA ILE A 17 -14.25 -13.20 -1.75
C ILE A 17 -13.34 -13.38 -0.52
N ILE A 18 -12.09 -12.90 -0.57
CA ILE A 18 -11.17 -12.96 0.57
C ILE A 18 -11.75 -12.18 1.76
N ILE A 19 -12.30 -10.98 1.53
CA ILE A 19 -12.94 -10.17 2.58
C ILE A 19 -14.16 -10.90 3.19
N LEU A 20 -14.95 -11.60 2.38
CA LEU A 20 -16.10 -12.38 2.87
C LEU A 20 -15.68 -13.58 3.72
N ILE A 21 -14.62 -14.29 3.35
CA ILE A 21 -14.11 -15.46 4.09
C ILE A 21 -13.48 -15.04 5.42
N PHE A 22 -12.61 -14.03 5.39
CA PHE A 22 -11.86 -13.59 6.58
C PHE A 22 -12.65 -12.62 7.45
N GLY A 23 -13.67 -11.97 6.90
CA GLY A 23 -14.41 -10.87 7.53
C GLY A 23 -13.60 -9.57 7.58
N THR A 24 -14.31 -8.45 7.56
CA THR A 24 -13.70 -7.11 7.61
C THR A 24 -12.97 -6.83 8.92
N SER A 25 -13.38 -7.45 10.03
CA SER A 25 -12.75 -7.25 11.35
C SER A 25 -11.33 -7.78 11.42
N ARG A 26 -11.06 -8.98 10.88
CA ARG A 26 -9.68 -9.52 10.87
C ARG A 26 -8.79 -8.74 9.93
N LEU A 27 -9.32 -8.35 8.77
CA LEU A 27 -8.59 -7.56 7.79
C LEU A 27 -8.26 -6.14 8.30
N LYS A 28 -9.16 -5.53 9.09
CA LYS A 28 -8.92 -4.22 9.71
C LYS A 28 -7.85 -4.28 10.80
N ASN A 29 -7.88 -5.29 11.68
CA ASN A 29 -6.89 -5.42 12.74
C ASN A 29 -5.49 -5.63 12.14
N ILE A 30 -5.34 -6.62 11.25
CA ILE A 30 -4.06 -6.90 10.56
C ILE A 30 -3.65 -5.73 9.66
N GLY A 31 -4.60 -5.12 8.95
CA GLY A 31 -4.35 -3.97 8.08
C GLY A 31 -3.91 -2.72 8.84
N SER A 32 -4.39 -2.52 10.06
CA SER A 32 -3.95 -1.42 10.94
C SER A 32 -2.51 -1.62 11.41
N ASP A 33 -2.15 -2.84 11.81
CA ASP A 33 -0.80 -3.17 12.28
C ASP A 33 0.22 -3.08 11.14
N LEU A 34 -0.12 -3.68 9.99
CA LEU A 34 0.70 -3.58 8.78
C LEU A 34 0.75 -2.14 8.27
N GLY A 35 -0.38 -1.45 8.21
CA GLY A 35 -0.46 -0.05 7.75
C GLY A 35 0.38 0.89 8.60
N SER A 36 0.46 0.66 9.91
CA SER A 36 1.30 1.45 10.82
C SER A 36 2.78 1.21 10.55
N ALA A 37 3.20 -0.04 10.31
CA ALA A 37 4.57 -0.37 9.93
C ALA A 37 4.95 0.24 8.56
N PHE A 38 4.07 0.12 7.56
CA PHE A 38 4.26 0.72 6.24
C PHE A 38 4.27 2.26 6.27
N LYS A 39 3.57 2.90 7.22
CA LYS A 39 3.60 4.36 7.40
C LYS A 39 4.98 4.87 7.81
N GLY A 40 5.67 4.14 8.69
CA GLY A 40 7.06 4.43 9.05
C GLY A 40 8.02 4.27 7.86
N PHE A 41 7.86 3.20 7.08
CA PHE A 41 8.63 2.97 5.86
C PHE A 41 8.40 4.07 4.81
N LYS A 42 7.15 4.43 4.52
CA LYS A 42 6.82 5.52 3.59
C LYS A 42 7.41 6.86 4.04
N LYS A 43 7.43 7.11 5.35
CA LYS A 43 8.00 8.35 5.91
C LYS A 43 9.52 8.39 5.73
N ALA A 44 10.24 7.30 6.05
CA ALA A 44 11.67 7.21 5.82
C ALA A 44 12.04 7.39 4.33
N VAL A 45 11.34 6.68 3.44
CA VAL A 45 11.54 6.78 1.98
C VAL A 45 11.17 8.16 1.42
N LYS A 46 10.30 8.93 2.10
CA LYS A 46 9.91 10.29 1.68
C LYS A 46 10.76 11.39 2.34
N GLU A 47 11.45 11.09 3.44
CA GLU A 47 12.40 12.00 4.09
C GLU A 47 13.83 11.90 3.49
N GLU A 48 14.16 10.79 2.82
CA GLU A 48 15.45 10.61 2.15
C GLU A 48 15.62 11.31 0.76
N PRO A 49 14.56 11.67 -0.01
CA PRO A 49 14.70 12.46 -1.24
C PRO A 49 14.29 13.94 -1.09
N THR A 50 14.15 14.47 0.12
CA THR A 50 13.89 15.91 0.36
C THR A 50 14.84 16.43 1.43
N LYS A 51 16.15 16.29 1.18
CA LYS A 51 17.20 17.12 1.80
C LYS A 51 18.18 17.68 0.76
N GLU A 52 17.74 17.74 -0.50
CA GLU A 52 18.45 18.41 -1.58
C GLU A 52 17.43 19.28 -2.31
N GLU A 53 17.15 20.46 -1.76
CA GLU A 53 16.78 21.67 -2.49
C GLU A 53 16.52 22.77 -1.46
N ASP A 54 17.12 23.93 -1.71
CA ASP A 54 16.98 25.20 -0.98
C ASP A 54 17.96 25.48 0.17
N LYS A 55 19.27 25.55 -0.15
CA LYS A 55 20.24 26.53 0.40
C LYS A 55 21.49 26.61 -0.50
N ASP A 56 21.44 27.33 -1.61
CA ASP A 56 22.54 28.18 -2.11
C ASP A 56 22.15 28.75 -3.48
N ASN A 57 21.76 30.03 -3.52
CA ASN A 57 22.18 30.90 -4.61
C ASN A 57 22.23 32.33 -4.06
N GLN A 58 23.44 32.70 -3.65
CA GLN A 58 23.91 34.08 -3.48
C GLN A 58 23.70 34.92 -4.76
#